data_AF-A0A3D2PY68-F1
#
_entry.id   AF-A0A3D2PY68-F1
#
_cell.length_a   1.000
_cell.length_b   1.000
_cell.length_c   1.000
_cell.angle_alpha   90.00
_cell.angle_beta   90.00
_cell.angle_gamma   90.00
#
_symmetry.space_group_name_H-M   'P 1'
#
loop_
_entity.id
_entity.type
_entity.pdbx_description
1 polymer ?
#
loop_
_entity_poly.entity_id
_entity_poly.type
_entity_poly.pdbx_seq_one_letter_code
_entity_poly.pdbx_strand_id
1 'polypeptide(L)'
;MKRTLKKLFKKDKLNVMLVFVFIIGLSVMLYPPISSYWNSKVQSRAVASYSNAVKSLTEEEKDTMLKKADTYNKKLKDVNRPFLNYAEAGDYNSILDISGTGIMGYVTIEKLGVELPIYHGTS
;
A
#
# COMPACT_ATOMS: atom_id res chain seq x y z
N MET A 1 43.89 23.48 -40.23
CA MET A 1 43.72 22.13 -39.65
C MET A 1 43.11 22.09 -38.22
N LYS A 2 43.17 23.14 -37.39
CA LYS A 2 42.62 23.12 -36.01
C LYS A 2 41.07 23.18 -35.90
N ARG A 3 40.36 23.57 -36.96
CA ARG A 3 38.90 23.78 -36.96
C ARG A 3 38.08 22.46 -37.02
N THR A 4 38.67 21.40 -37.57
CA THR A 4 38.04 20.08 -37.74
C THR A 4 38.10 19.22 -36.47
N LEU A 5 39.21 19.22 -35.73
CA LEU A 5 39.33 18.48 -34.46
C LEU A 5 38.32 18.96 -33.40
N LYS A 6 38.09 20.27 -33.28
CA LYS A 6 37.14 20.84 -32.30
C LYS A 6 35.69 20.42 -32.58
N LYS A 7 35.36 20.03 -33.82
CA LYS A 7 34.03 19.57 -34.25
C LYS A 7 33.80 18.09 -33.91
N LEU A 8 34.86 17.27 -33.93
CA LEU A 8 34.84 15.87 -33.48
C LEU A 8 34.62 15.78 -31.96
N PHE A 9 35.41 16.50 -31.15
CA PHE A 9 35.23 16.52 -29.68
C PHE A 9 33.90 17.15 -29.20
N LYS A 10 33.26 18.00 -30.01
CA LYS A 10 31.92 18.54 -29.73
C LYS A 10 30.81 17.51 -30.00
N LYS A 11 31.01 16.64 -31.00
CA LYS A 11 30.07 15.57 -31.37
C LYS A 11 29.98 14.51 -30.27
N ASP A 12 31.13 14.15 -29.67
CA ASP A 12 31.16 13.19 -28.58
C ASP A 12 30.46 13.72 -27.33
N LYS A 13 30.64 14.99 -26.97
CA LYS A 13 29.90 15.62 -25.87
C LYS A 13 28.40 15.72 -26.13
N LEU A 14 28.00 15.99 -27.37
CA LEU A 14 26.59 16.04 -27.75
C LEU A 14 25.95 14.65 -27.67
N ASN A 15 26.64 13.61 -28.16
CA ASN A 15 26.18 12.23 -28.06
C ASN A 15 26.08 11.77 -26.60
N VAL A 16 27.08 12.09 -25.77
CA VAL A 16 27.03 11.79 -24.32
C VAL A 16 25.86 12.51 -23.64
N MET A 17 25.61 13.78 -23.98
CA MET A 17 24.47 14.54 -23.47
C MET A 17 23.13 13.91 -23.90
N LEU A 18 23.02 13.49 -25.16
CA LEU A 18 21.82 12.83 -25.69
C LEU A 18 21.56 11.48 -25.01
N VAL A 19 22.62 10.69 -24.76
CA VAL A 19 22.51 9.43 -24.00
C VAL A 19 22.03 9.71 -22.56
N PHE A 20 22.55 10.75 -21.91
CA PHE A 20 22.09 11.14 -20.57
C PHE A 20 20.61 11.54 -20.55
N VAL A 21 20.18 12.39 -21.49
CA VAL A 21 18.77 12.81 -21.60
C VAL A 21 17.88 11.60 -21.91
N PHE A 22 18.34 10.68 -22.76
CA PHE A 22 17.62 9.44 -23.05
C PHE A 22 17.47 8.57 -21.80
N ILE A 23 18.53 8.36 -21.01
CA ILE A 23 18.46 7.57 -19.77
C ILE A 23 17.53 8.24 -18.76
N ILE A 24 17.56 9.56 -18.62
CA ILE A 24 16.64 10.29 -17.73
C ILE A 24 15.20 10.10 -18.21
N GLY A 25 14.92 10.30 -19.49
CA GLY A 25 13.58 10.10 -20.06
C GLY A 25 13.07 8.67 -19.89
N LEU A 26 13.95 7.68 -20.14
CA LEU A 26 13.63 6.27 -19.93
C LEU A 26 13.38 5.95 -18.46
N SER A 27 14.14 6.55 -17.55
CA SER A 27 13.97 6.37 -16.10
C SER A 27 12.65 6.95 -15.61
N VAL A 28 12.25 8.13 -16.09
CA VAL A 28 10.94 8.74 -15.79
C VAL A 28 9.80 7.90 -16.37
N MET A 29 9.95 7.37 -17.58
CA MET A 29 8.95 6.52 -18.23
C MET A 29 8.79 5.16 -17.53
N LEU A 30 9.90 4.58 -17.05
CA LEU A 30 9.91 3.30 -16.34
C LEU A 30 9.64 3.42 -14.83
N TYR A 31 9.70 4.62 -14.26
CA TYR A 31 9.44 4.82 -12.84
C TYR A 31 8.04 4.34 -12.42
N PRO A 32 6.93 4.68 -13.12
CA PRO A 32 5.60 4.21 -12.74
C PRO A 32 5.45 2.67 -12.66
N PRO A 33 5.82 1.88 -13.70
CA PRO A 33 5.67 0.42 -13.63
C PRO A 33 6.61 -0.25 -12.61
N ILE A 34 7.83 0.28 -12.40
CA ILE A 34 8.76 -0.26 -11.39
C ILE A 34 8.27 0.05 -9.98
N SER A 35 7.84 1.29 -9.75
CA SER A 35 7.29 1.73 -8.47
C SER A 35 6.03 0.95 -8.12
N SER A 36 5.13 0.76 -9.09
CA SER A 36 3.90 -0.02 -8.86
C SER A 36 4.19 -1.48 -8.54
N TYR A 37 5.17 -2.11 -9.21
CA TYR A 37 5.59 -3.49 -8.92
C TYR A 37 6.19 -3.61 -7.50
N TRP A 38 7.07 -2.68 -7.12
CA TRP A 38 7.64 -2.67 -5.77
C TRP A 38 6.57 -2.43 -4.71
N ASN A 39 5.66 -1.47 -4.94
CA ASN A 39 4.60 -1.15 -4.00
C ASN A 39 3.62 -2.32 -3.84
N SER A 40 3.29 -3.02 -4.94
CA SER A 40 2.52 -4.26 -4.93
C SER A 40 3.22 -5.35 -4.11
N LYS A 41 4.55 -5.54 -4.24
CA LYS A 41 5.32 -6.50 -3.42
C LYS A 41 5.30 -6.16 -1.93
N VAL A 42 5.43 -4.90 -1.56
CA VAL A 42 5.43 -4.46 -0.15
C VAL A 42 4.03 -4.54 0.46
N GLN A 43 2.99 -4.07 -0.25
CA GLN A 43 1.60 -4.23 0.17
C GLN A 43 1.20 -5.71 0.25
N SER A 44 1.66 -6.52 -0.69
CA SER A 44 1.47 -7.98 -0.68
C SER A 44 2.08 -8.63 0.55
N ARG A 45 3.13 -8.07 1.16
CA ARG A 45 3.69 -8.62 2.40
C ARG A 45 2.75 -8.42 3.60
N ALA A 46 2.13 -7.25 3.72
CA ALA A 46 1.14 -6.98 4.75
C ALA A 46 -0.11 -7.86 4.58
N VAL A 47 -0.61 -7.96 3.34
CA VAL A 47 -1.73 -8.83 2.95
C VAL A 47 -1.40 -10.31 3.17
N ALA A 48 -0.20 -10.76 2.83
CA ALA A 48 0.24 -12.14 3.01
C ALA A 48 0.39 -12.51 4.49
N SER A 49 0.94 -11.59 5.30
CA SER A 49 1.04 -11.78 6.76
C SER A 49 -0.35 -11.92 7.38
N TYR A 50 -1.27 -11.03 7.02
CA TYR A 50 -2.66 -11.09 7.46
C TYR A 50 -3.36 -12.39 6.98
N SER A 51 -3.23 -12.73 5.70
CA SER A 51 -3.82 -13.95 5.13
C SER A 51 -3.31 -15.21 5.84
N ASN A 52 -2.03 -15.28 6.17
CA ASN A 52 -1.46 -16.39 6.93
C ASN A 52 -2.01 -16.43 8.37
N ALA A 53 -2.14 -15.29 9.03
CA ALA A 53 -2.71 -15.20 10.37
C ALA A 53 -4.19 -15.62 10.41
N VAL A 54 -4.99 -15.23 9.41
CA VAL A 54 -6.39 -15.67 9.26
C VAL A 54 -6.49 -17.17 9.00
N LYS A 55 -5.58 -17.73 8.20
CA LYS A 55 -5.55 -19.18 7.91
C LYS A 55 -5.24 -20.03 9.14
N SER A 56 -4.52 -19.50 10.12
CA SER A 56 -4.27 -20.19 11.38
C SER A 56 -5.45 -20.15 12.36
N LEU A 57 -6.48 -19.33 12.11
CA LEU A 57 -7.67 -19.27 12.97
C LEU A 57 -8.64 -20.41 12.70
N THR A 58 -9.16 -20.97 13.78
CA THR A 58 -10.33 -21.84 13.75
C THR A 58 -11.60 -21.07 13.38
N GLU A 59 -12.63 -21.77 12.93
CA GLU A 59 -13.93 -21.15 12.62
C GLU A 59 -14.59 -20.53 13.87
N GLU A 60 -14.39 -21.14 15.05
CA GLU A 60 -14.92 -20.61 16.32
C GLU A 60 -14.24 -19.28 16.71
N GLU A 61 -12.93 -19.17 16.51
CA GLU A 61 -12.20 -17.92 16.74
C GLU A 61 -12.66 -16.83 15.77
N LYS A 62 -12.85 -17.16 14.48
CA LYS A 62 -13.37 -16.22 13.47
C LYS A 62 -14.77 -15.72 13.85
N ASP A 63 -15.68 -16.62 14.18
CA ASP A 63 -17.05 -16.27 14.58
C ASP A 63 -17.05 -15.40 15.86
N THR A 64 -16.19 -15.72 16.83
CA THR A 64 -16.01 -14.91 18.03
C THR A 64 -15.54 -13.50 17.70
N MET A 65 -14.57 -13.34 16.78
CA MET A 65 -14.09 -12.03 16.35
C MET A 65 -15.17 -11.23 15.62
N LEU A 66 -15.92 -11.87 14.72
CA LEU A 66 -17.02 -11.23 13.99
C LEU A 66 -18.14 -10.80 14.94
N LYS A 67 -18.51 -11.63 15.91
CA LYS A 67 -19.49 -11.27 16.95
C LYS A 67 -19.04 -10.07 17.80
N LYS A 68 -17.75 -9.97 18.12
CA LYS A 68 -17.19 -8.79 18.81
C LYS A 68 -17.32 -7.54 17.95
N ALA A 69 -16.98 -7.63 16.65
CA ALA A 69 -17.13 -6.53 15.70
C ALA A 69 -18.60 -6.09 15.56
N ASP A 70 -19.53 -7.03 15.44
CA ASP A 70 -20.97 -6.74 15.37
C ASP A 70 -21.49 -6.08 16.65
N THR A 71 -21.03 -6.55 17.81
CA THR A 71 -21.40 -5.96 19.10
C THR A 71 -20.92 -4.52 19.21
N TYR A 72 -19.69 -4.25 18.78
CA TYR A 72 -19.14 -2.91 18.71
C TYR A 72 -19.93 -2.03 17.73
N ASN A 73 -20.21 -2.51 16.53
CA ASN A 73 -20.99 -1.78 15.52
C ASN A 73 -22.39 -1.40 16.02
N LYS A 74 -23.05 -2.29 16.79
CA LYS A 74 -24.33 -1.99 17.43
C LYS A 74 -24.22 -0.85 18.44
N LYS A 75 -23.19 -0.85 19.29
CA LYS A 75 -22.95 0.24 20.26
C LYS A 75 -22.58 1.55 19.56
N LEU A 76 -21.76 1.48 18.52
CA LEU A 76 -21.28 2.63 17.76
C LEU A 76 -22.42 3.42 17.11
N LYS A 77 -23.49 2.73 16.70
CA LYS A 77 -24.68 3.38 16.13
C LYS A 77 -25.30 4.43 17.05
N ASP A 78 -25.24 4.22 18.36
CA ASP A 78 -25.85 5.09 19.37
C ASP A 78 -24.88 6.18 19.87
N VAL A 79 -23.60 6.12 19.46
CA VAL A 79 -22.59 7.12 19.80
C VAL A 79 -22.83 8.41 19.02
N ASN A 80 -22.78 9.55 19.71
CA ASN A 80 -22.85 10.85 19.06
C ASN A 80 -21.56 11.11 18.25
N ARG A 81 -21.68 11.44 16.96
CA ARG A 81 -20.54 11.63 16.02
C ARG A 81 -19.59 10.40 16.01
N PRO A 82 -20.06 9.23 15.55
CA PRO A 82 -19.33 7.96 15.69
C PRO A 82 -17.96 7.94 15.01
N PHE A 83 -17.73 8.74 13.95
CA PHE A 83 -16.42 8.82 13.30
C PHE A 83 -15.37 9.58 14.11
N LEU A 84 -15.78 10.42 15.06
CA LEU A 84 -14.88 11.17 15.95
C LEU A 84 -14.77 10.49 17.32
N ASN A 85 -15.89 9.95 17.80
CA ASN A 85 -16.04 9.44 19.15
C ASN A 85 -16.10 7.90 19.19
N TYR A 86 -15.54 7.22 18.20
CA TYR A 86 -15.60 5.76 18.05
C TYR A 86 -15.13 5.00 19.30
N ALA A 87 -14.17 5.57 20.06
CA ALA A 87 -13.69 5.01 21.31
C ALA A 87 -14.75 4.89 22.42
N GLU A 88 -15.85 5.65 22.35
CA GLU A 88 -16.97 5.55 23.30
C GLU A 88 -17.72 4.22 23.17
N ALA A 89 -17.70 3.58 21.99
CA ALA A 89 -18.36 2.30 21.75
C ALA A 89 -17.58 1.10 22.34
N GLY A 90 -16.30 1.29 22.67
CA GLY A 90 -15.42 0.27 23.23
C GLY A 90 -14.00 0.34 22.66
N ASP A 91 -13.23 -0.73 22.90
CA ASP A 91 -11.84 -0.83 22.46
C ASP A 91 -11.74 -1.17 20.97
N TYR A 92 -11.86 -0.13 20.13
CA TYR A 92 -11.78 -0.19 18.68
C TYR A 92 -10.52 -0.92 18.18
N ASN A 93 -9.34 -0.61 18.75
CA ASN A 93 -8.06 -1.09 18.23
C ASN A 93 -7.84 -2.60 18.44
N SER A 94 -8.56 -3.21 19.38
CA SER A 94 -8.50 -4.65 19.64
C SER A 94 -9.38 -5.49 18.70
N ILE A 95 -10.30 -4.85 17.98
CA ILE A 95 -11.32 -5.54 17.20
C ILE A 95 -10.76 -5.82 15.81
N LEU A 96 -10.78 -7.10 15.40
CA LEU A 96 -10.23 -7.55 14.11
C LEU A 96 -8.72 -7.30 13.93
N ASP A 97 -7.95 -7.07 15.00
CA ASP A 97 -6.48 -7.02 14.93
C ASP A 97 -5.86 -8.42 15.10
N ILE A 98 -5.91 -9.21 14.03
CA ILE A 98 -5.49 -10.63 14.05
C ILE A 98 -3.97 -10.77 14.16
N SER A 99 -3.22 -9.85 13.56
CA SER A 99 -1.76 -9.91 13.49
C SER A 99 -1.03 -9.01 14.49
N GLY A 100 -1.75 -8.23 15.30
CA GLY A 100 -1.14 -7.25 16.21
C GLY A 100 -0.49 -6.06 15.49
N THR A 101 -0.78 -5.91 14.19
CA THR A 101 -0.20 -4.88 13.31
C THR A 101 -1.21 -3.80 12.96
N GLY A 102 -2.43 -3.89 13.51
CA GLY A 102 -3.53 -2.98 13.22
C GLY A 102 -4.23 -3.22 11.87
N ILE A 103 -3.88 -4.30 11.15
CA ILE A 103 -4.53 -4.67 9.87
C ILE A 103 -5.84 -5.40 10.19
N MET A 104 -6.96 -4.83 9.76
CA MET A 104 -8.28 -5.47 9.85
C MET A 104 -8.57 -6.42 8.70
N GLY A 105 -7.94 -6.19 7.55
CA GLY A 105 -8.23 -6.90 6.31
C GLY A 105 -7.59 -6.23 5.11
N TYR A 106 -8.09 -6.55 3.93
CA TYR A 106 -7.67 -5.93 2.69
C TYR A 106 -8.84 -5.83 1.71
N VAL A 107 -8.76 -4.84 0.82
CA VAL A 107 -9.72 -4.67 -0.28
C VAL A 107 -9.02 -4.91 -1.61
N THR A 108 -9.63 -5.72 -2.45
CA THR A 108 -9.18 -5.96 -3.82
C THR A 108 -10.01 -5.12 -4.78
N ILE A 109 -9.35 -4.30 -5.60
CA ILE A 109 -9.99 -3.51 -6.66
C ILE A 109 -9.54 -4.08 -8.01
N GLU A 110 -10.27 -5.05 -8.52
CA GLU A 110 -9.89 -5.84 -9.70
C GLU A 110 -9.59 -4.97 -10.93
N LYS A 111 -10.44 -3.98 -11.21
CA LYS A 111 -10.29 -3.08 -12.37
C LYS A 111 -8.99 -2.25 -12.32
N LEU A 112 -8.44 -2.04 -11.13
CA LEU A 112 -7.19 -1.31 -10.92
C LEU A 112 -6.01 -2.26 -10.68
N GLY A 113 -6.24 -3.56 -10.51
CA GLY A 113 -5.21 -4.55 -10.22
C GLY A 113 -4.47 -4.30 -8.89
N VAL A 114 -5.16 -3.75 -7.88
CA VAL A 114 -4.56 -3.42 -6.58
C VAL A 114 -5.23 -4.17 -5.43
N GLU A 115 -4.43 -4.50 -4.42
CA GLU A 115 -4.84 -5.07 -3.13
C GLU A 115 -4.34 -4.15 -2.03
N LEU A 116 -5.26 -3.51 -1.30
CA LEU A 116 -4.93 -2.49 -0.32
C LEU A 116 -5.24 -2.99 1.09
N PRO A 117 -4.27 -3.05 2.02
CA PRO A 117 -4.55 -3.36 3.41
C PRO A 117 -5.40 -2.27 4.06
N ILE A 118 -6.34 -2.68 4.92
CA ILE A 118 -7.19 -1.81 5.72
C ILE A 118 -6.64 -1.81 7.14
N TYR A 119 -6.22 -0.64 7.62
CA TYR A 119 -5.71 -0.45 8.97
C TYR A 119 -6.76 0.23 9.86
N HIS A 120 -6.57 0.11 11.17
CA HIS A 120 -7.29 0.94 12.14
C HIS A 120 -6.89 2.41 12.01
N GLY A 121 -7.90 3.29 11.93
CA GLY A 121 -7.71 4.74 12.01
C GLY A 121 -7.30 5.36 10.66
N THR A 122 -7.03 6.66 10.69
CA THR A 122 -6.69 7.46 9.50
C THR A 122 -5.66 8.55 9.82
N SER A 123 -4.82 8.34 10.83
CA SER A 123 -3.78 9.27 11.30
C SER A 123 -2.58 9.37 10.36
#